data_AF-A0A2L2NQL0-F1
#
_entry.id   AF-A0A2L2NQL0-F1
#
_cell.length_a   1.000
_cell.length_b   1.000
_cell.length_c   1.000
_cell.angle_alpha   90.00
_cell.angle_beta   90.00
_cell.angle_gamma   90.00
#
_symmetry.space_group_name_H-M   'P 1'
#
loop_
_entity.id
_entity.type
_entity.pdbx_description
1 polymer ?
#
loop_
_entity_poly.entity_id
_entity_poly.type
_entity_poly.pdbx_seq_one_letter_code
_entity_poly.pdbx_strand_id
1 'polypeptide(L)'
;MNFKDISPNFPRRQVIKTALTFVTGLTTTSLLSFAIAKSTKPAQAIVVQRPNEFELEGKGTHIKYSILNGVPQLDYKTQNISENFSGDQIQTLATDIGTLLTIIISKPPNPNLGGNIVKLSLLLPIINLPIGTRETPVQTEAILTTERTSGIIRTPLFGQLQSYQTIALTGTARYR
;
A
#
# COMPACT_ATOMS: atom_id res chain seq x y z
N MET A 1 3.06 -1.04 -32.29
CA MET A 1 3.23 0.00 -31.25
C MET A 1 4.73 0.13 -30.99
N ASN A 2 5.33 1.28 -31.28
CA ASN A 2 6.79 1.48 -31.44
C ASN A 2 7.38 2.13 -30.17
N PHE A 3 8.34 1.50 -29.52
CA PHE A 3 8.98 1.95 -28.26
C PHE A 3 10.21 2.83 -28.54
N LYS A 4 10.01 4.04 -29.07
CA LYS A 4 11.13 4.97 -29.33
C LYS A 4 11.08 6.35 -28.67
N ASP A 5 10.10 6.62 -27.81
CA ASP A 5 10.04 7.90 -27.09
C ASP A 5 10.09 7.72 -25.57
N ILE A 6 11.27 7.35 -25.05
CA ILE A 6 11.59 7.58 -23.64
C ILE A 6 12.95 8.28 -23.58
N SER A 7 12.91 9.61 -23.49
CA SER A 7 14.05 10.46 -23.17
C SER A 7 14.25 10.49 -21.64
N PRO A 8 15.40 10.08 -21.10
CA PRO A 8 15.68 10.24 -19.67
C PRO A 8 16.36 11.59 -19.42
N ASN A 9 15.58 12.60 -19.04
CA ASN A 9 16.12 13.88 -18.58
C ASN A 9 16.51 13.78 -17.09
N PHE A 10 17.72 13.31 -16.82
CA PHE A 10 18.35 13.42 -15.50
C PHE A 10 19.25 14.66 -15.47
N PRO A 11 19.05 15.64 -14.57
CA PRO A 11 20.01 16.71 -14.41
C PRO A 11 21.29 16.18 -13.74
N ARG A 12 22.39 16.16 -14.52
CA ARG A 12 23.76 15.95 -14.04
C ARG A 12 24.09 16.99 -12.95
N ARG A 13 24.42 16.54 -11.73
CA ARG A 13 25.11 17.35 -10.73
C ARG A 13 26.42 17.86 -11.33
N GLN A 14 26.53 19.17 -11.53
CA GLN A 14 27.80 19.80 -11.89
C GLN A 14 28.67 19.95 -10.64
N VAL A 15 29.86 19.37 -10.74
CA VAL A 15 30.95 19.45 -9.76
C VAL A 15 31.49 20.88 -9.73
N ILE A 16 31.56 21.47 -8.55
CA ILE A 16 32.09 22.81 -8.29
C ILE A 16 33.57 22.83 -8.68
N LYS A 17 33.95 23.62 -9.69
CA LYS A 17 35.35 23.92 -10.00
C LYS A 17 35.79 25.12 -9.16
N THR A 18 36.64 24.86 -8.17
CA THR A 18 37.39 25.88 -7.44
C THR A 18 38.41 26.52 -8.38
N ALA A 19 38.26 27.82 -8.66
CA ALA A 19 39.31 28.61 -9.28
C ALA A 19 40.09 29.32 -8.17
N LEU A 20 41.34 28.91 -7.98
CA LEU A 20 42.33 29.61 -7.18
C LEU A 20 43.13 30.50 -8.13
N THR A 21 43.20 31.81 -7.88
CA THR A 21 44.04 32.72 -8.68
C THR A 21 44.85 33.62 -7.76
N PHE A 22 46.17 33.66 -7.96
CA PHE A 22 47.11 34.53 -7.26
C PHE A 22 47.63 35.65 -8.21
N VAL A 23 47.61 36.87 -7.66
CA VAL A 23 48.37 38.13 -7.87
C VAL A 23 48.49 38.86 -9.23
N THR A 24 48.10 40.14 -9.19
CA THR A 24 48.85 41.40 -9.50
C THR A 24 48.09 42.33 -10.45
N GLY A 25 48.03 43.62 -10.10
CA GLY A 25 47.72 44.71 -11.04
C GLY A 25 46.48 45.53 -10.67
N LEU A 26 46.71 46.82 -10.38
CA LEU A 26 45.69 47.84 -10.14
C LEU A 26 44.74 47.99 -11.34
N THR A 27 43.45 47.86 -11.12
CA THR A 27 42.41 48.77 -11.66
C THR A 27 41.11 48.56 -10.91
N THR A 28 40.56 49.66 -10.42
CA THR A 28 39.32 49.76 -9.64
C THR A 28 38.11 49.45 -10.53
N THR A 29 37.41 48.34 -10.28
CA THR A 29 36.04 48.14 -10.75
C THR A 29 35.17 47.77 -9.56
N SER A 30 34.26 48.68 -9.23
CA SER A 30 33.20 48.46 -8.25
C SER A 30 32.37 47.26 -8.68
N LEU A 31 32.47 46.15 -7.94
CA LEU A 31 31.52 45.06 -8.05
C LEU A 31 30.30 45.45 -7.24
N LEU A 32 29.19 45.72 -7.93
CA LEU A 32 27.85 45.65 -7.34
C LEU A 32 27.71 44.25 -6.72
N SER A 33 27.92 44.17 -5.41
CA SER A 33 27.65 42.98 -4.63
C SER A 33 26.15 42.76 -4.62
N PHE A 34 25.64 41.98 -5.56
CA PHE A 34 24.35 41.35 -5.43
C PHE A 34 24.45 40.41 -4.24
N ALA A 35 23.94 40.85 -3.08
CA ALA A 35 23.63 39.94 -2.00
C ALA A 35 22.61 38.94 -2.56
N ILE A 36 23.07 37.74 -2.90
CA ILE A 36 22.18 36.59 -3.07
C ILE A 36 21.60 36.36 -1.69
N ALA A 37 20.44 36.93 -1.42
CA ALA A 37 19.64 36.56 -0.27
C ALA A 37 19.36 35.07 -0.43
N LYS A 38 20.11 34.24 0.30
CA LYS A 38 19.73 32.85 0.53
C LYS A 38 18.38 32.92 1.23
N SER A 39 17.32 32.81 0.45
CA SER A 39 15.96 32.59 0.95
C SER A 39 15.98 31.23 1.66
N THR A 40 16.32 31.28 2.94
CA THR A 40 16.39 30.11 3.80
C THR A 40 15.03 29.99 4.45
N LYS A 41 13.99 29.77 3.65
CA LYS A 41 12.75 29.23 4.19
C LYS A 41 13.12 27.83 4.69
N PRO A 42 13.07 27.53 6.00
CA PRO A 42 13.36 26.20 6.46
C PRO A 42 12.41 25.24 5.73
N ALA A 43 12.97 24.22 5.09
CA ALA A 43 12.18 23.11 4.59
C ALA A 43 11.52 22.46 5.80
N GLN A 44 10.25 22.77 6.02
CA GLN A 44 9.45 22.14 7.06
C GLN A 44 9.29 20.67 6.66
N ALA A 45 9.89 19.78 7.45
CA ALA A 45 9.67 18.35 7.29
C ALA A 45 8.18 18.09 7.50
N ILE A 46 7.48 17.65 6.46
CA ILE A 46 6.12 17.16 6.59
C ILE A 46 6.24 15.81 7.29
N VAL A 47 5.94 15.79 8.59
CA VAL A 47 5.86 14.53 9.31
C VAL A 47 4.54 13.86 8.93
N VAL A 48 4.64 12.61 8.48
CA VAL A 48 3.50 11.80 8.05
C VAL A 48 3.38 10.56 8.93
N GLN A 49 2.16 10.10 9.13
CA GLN A 49 1.83 8.85 9.83
C GLN A 49 1.06 7.92 8.89
N ARG A 50 1.14 6.60 9.10
CA ARG A 50 0.38 5.62 8.30
C ARG A 50 -0.88 5.21 9.05
N PRO A 51 -2.03 5.04 8.40
CA PRO A 51 -3.22 4.49 9.03
C PRO A 51 -2.96 3.10 9.64
N ASN A 52 -3.59 2.85 10.79
CA ASN A 52 -3.61 1.55 11.46
C ASN A 52 -5.04 1.02 11.67
N GLU A 53 -6.06 1.74 11.19
CA GLU A 53 -7.47 1.33 11.19
C GLU A 53 -8.09 1.68 9.82
N PHE A 54 -8.82 0.72 9.25
CA PHE A 54 -9.53 0.82 7.99
C PHE A 54 -10.96 0.34 8.19
N GLU A 55 -11.93 1.11 7.71
CA GLU A 55 -13.34 0.74 7.69
C GLU A 55 -13.83 0.88 6.25
N LEU A 56 -14.24 -0.24 5.66
CA LEU A 56 -14.46 -0.41 4.22
C LEU A 56 -15.79 -1.09 3.97
N GLU A 57 -16.48 -0.67 2.90
CA GLU A 57 -17.74 -1.25 2.48
C GLU A 57 -17.89 -1.32 0.96
N GLY A 58 -18.66 -2.30 0.48
CA GLY A 58 -18.98 -2.47 -0.94
C GLY A 58 -19.72 -3.76 -1.23
N LYS A 59 -20.69 -3.75 -2.16
CA LYS A 59 -21.51 -4.92 -2.56
C LYS A 59 -22.07 -5.74 -1.38
N GLY A 60 -22.56 -5.08 -0.33
CA GLY A 60 -23.11 -5.75 0.86
C GLY A 60 -22.06 -6.41 1.76
N THR A 61 -20.78 -6.09 1.56
CA THR A 61 -19.64 -6.48 2.39
C THR A 61 -19.20 -5.30 3.23
N HIS A 62 -18.94 -5.52 4.51
CA HIS A 62 -18.31 -4.56 5.42
C HIS A 62 -17.07 -5.21 6.05
N ILE A 63 -15.93 -4.52 5.96
CA ILE A 63 -14.65 -4.98 6.50
C ILE A 63 -14.10 -3.88 7.40
N LYS A 64 -13.78 -4.27 8.64
CA LYS A 64 -12.99 -3.44 9.55
C LYS A 64 -11.66 -4.12 9.78
N TYR A 65 -10.55 -3.45 9.48
CA TYR A 65 -9.22 -3.92 9.78
C TYR A 65 -8.52 -2.96 10.72
N SER A 66 -7.81 -3.47 11.72
CA SER A 66 -6.98 -2.64 12.59
C SER A 66 -5.76 -3.38 13.13
N ILE A 67 -4.75 -2.63 13.56
CA ILE A 67 -3.59 -3.17 14.28
C ILE A 67 -3.65 -2.62 15.71
N LEU A 68 -4.00 -3.49 16.67
CA LEU A 68 -4.15 -3.15 18.08
C LEU A 68 -2.97 -3.76 18.85
N ASN A 69 -2.13 -2.92 19.45
CA ASN A 69 -0.93 -3.35 20.18
C ASN A 69 0.00 -4.26 19.35
N GLY A 70 0.11 -3.98 18.05
CA GLY A 70 0.90 -4.79 17.11
C GLY A 70 0.20 -6.06 16.61
N VAL A 71 -1.01 -6.36 17.09
CA VAL A 71 -1.79 -7.53 16.68
C VAL A 71 -2.83 -7.13 15.63
N PRO A 72 -2.78 -7.70 14.41
CA PRO A 72 -3.81 -7.50 13.40
C PRO A 72 -5.17 -8.06 13.85
N GLN A 73 -6.24 -7.32 13.57
CA GLN A 73 -7.63 -7.69 13.80
C GLN A 73 -8.44 -7.38 12.55
N LEU A 74 -9.34 -8.26 12.16
CA LEU A 74 -10.22 -8.08 11.01
C LEU A 74 -11.64 -8.58 11.31
N ASP A 75 -12.62 -7.69 11.20
CA ASP A 75 -14.04 -8.03 11.21
C ASP A 75 -14.54 -8.09 9.76
N TYR A 76 -15.11 -9.23 9.36
CA TYR A 76 -15.70 -9.44 8.04
C TYR A 76 -17.19 -9.71 8.18
N LYS A 77 -18.01 -8.84 7.57
CA LYS A 77 -19.47 -8.94 7.63
C LYS A 77 -20.09 -8.88 6.24
N THR A 78 -21.08 -9.74 6.02
CA THR A 78 -21.98 -9.73 4.87
C THR A 78 -23.41 -9.95 5.38
N GLN A 79 -24.38 -10.09 4.47
CA GLN A 79 -25.75 -10.45 4.86
C GLN A 79 -25.85 -11.79 5.59
N ASN A 80 -24.96 -12.75 5.27
CA ASN A 80 -25.06 -14.14 5.76
C ASN A 80 -23.91 -14.55 6.69
N ILE A 81 -22.85 -13.74 6.78
CA ILE A 81 -21.60 -14.10 7.46
C ILE A 81 -21.19 -12.93 8.36
N SER A 82 -20.78 -13.23 9.59
CA SER A 82 -20.14 -12.28 10.49
C SER A 82 -19.02 -13.01 11.24
N GLU A 83 -17.77 -12.77 10.84
CA GLU A 83 -16.61 -13.47 11.37
C GLU A 83 -15.51 -12.49 11.79
N ASN A 84 -14.69 -12.92 12.75
CA ASN A 84 -13.59 -12.15 13.31
C ASN A 84 -12.29 -12.94 13.20
N PHE A 85 -11.23 -12.27 12.78
CA PHE A 85 -9.90 -12.84 12.56
C PHE A 85 -8.86 -12.03 13.31
N SER A 86 -7.84 -12.70 13.84
CA SER A 86 -6.77 -12.07 14.61
C SER A 86 -5.43 -12.76 14.41
N GLY A 87 -4.35 -12.00 14.57
CA GLY A 87 -2.98 -12.53 14.57
C GLY A 87 -2.69 -13.41 13.36
N ASP A 88 -2.28 -14.66 13.61
CA ASP A 88 -1.86 -15.63 12.59
C ASP A 88 -2.97 -16.08 11.63
N GLN A 89 -4.24 -15.76 11.93
CA GLN A 89 -5.34 -15.99 10.99
C GLN A 89 -5.30 -15.02 9.81
N ILE A 90 -4.57 -13.91 9.93
CA ILE A 90 -4.42 -12.86 8.93
C ILE A 90 -3.00 -12.92 8.36
N GLN A 91 -2.88 -13.47 7.16
CA GLN A 91 -1.61 -13.47 6.44
C GLN A 91 -1.40 -12.12 5.79
N THR A 92 -0.19 -11.57 5.88
CA THR A 92 0.14 -10.27 5.28
C THR A 92 1.30 -10.41 4.31
N LEU A 93 1.19 -9.75 3.16
CA LEU A 93 2.23 -9.69 2.15
C LEU A 93 2.41 -8.25 1.70
N ALA A 94 3.62 -7.71 1.87
CA ALA A 94 3.98 -6.42 1.29
C ALA A 94 4.14 -6.56 -0.23
N THR A 95 3.58 -5.61 -0.97
CA THR A 95 3.61 -5.53 -2.44
C THR A 95 3.95 -4.10 -2.87
N ASP A 96 4.30 -3.91 -4.15
CA ASP A 96 4.57 -2.57 -4.69
C ASP A 96 3.33 -1.66 -4.72
N ILE A 97 2.13 -2.24 -4.59
CA ILE A 97 0.84 -1.53 -4.60
C ILE A 97 0.17 -1.45 -3.22
N GLY A 98 0.90 -1.80 -2.15
CA GLY A 98 0.39 -1.78 -0.78
C GLY A 98 0.57 -3.11 -0.05
N THR A 99 -0.27 -3.37 0.95
CA THR A 99 -0.25 -4.62 1.71
C THR A 99 -1.43 -5.49 1.32
N LEU A 100 -1.18 -6.73 0.91
CA LEU A 100 -2.21 -7.72 0.69
C LEU A 100 -2.44 -8.51 1.98
N LEU A 101 -3.63 -8.39 2.54
CA LEU A 101 -4.08 -9.15 3.71
C LEU A 101 -4.93 -10.32 3.24
N THR A 102 -4.68 -11.54 3.70
CA THR A 102 -5.45 -12.73 3.32
C THR A 102 -5.95 -13.48 4.53
N ILE A 103 -7.24 -13.84 4.51
CA ILE A 103 -7.92 -14.68 5.51
C ILE A 103 -8.63 -15.84 4.81
N ILE A 104 -8.88 -16.92 5.54
CA ILE A 104 -9.72 -18.05 5.09
C ILE A 104 -11.10 -17.88 5.73
N ILE A 105 -12.13 -17.58 4.93
CA ILE A 105 -13.50 -17.37 5.40
C ILE A 105 -14.36 -18.64 5.34
N SER A 106 -13.93 -19.66 4.58
CA SER A 106 -14.61 -20.95 4.54
C SER A 106 -13.65 -22.05 4.10
N LYS A 107 -13.83 -23.24 4.66
CA LYS A 107 -13.08 -24.45 4.32
C LYS A 107 -13.97 -25.67 4.51
N PRO A 108 -13.72 -26.79 3.81
CA PRO A 108 -14.50 -28.01 4.02
C PRO A 108 -14.37 -28.50 5.47
N PRO A 109 -15.45 -29.03 6.06
CA PRO A 109 -15.45 -29.50 7.45
C PRO A 109 -14.52 -30.71 7.65
N ASN A 110 -14.32 -31.50 6.60
CA ASN A 110 -13.35 -32.59 6.56
C ASN A 110 -12.42 -32.41 5.36
N PRO A 111 -11.15 -32.04 5.55
CA PRO A 111 -10.21 -31.84 4.44
C PRO A 111 -9.96 -33.12 3.64
N ASN A 112 -10.21 -34.30 4.22
CA ASN A 112 -9.99 -35.59 3.55
C ASN A 112 -10.99 -35.85 2.42
N LEU A 113 -12.13 -35.17 2.42
CA LEU A 113 -13.17 -35.29 1.38
C LEU A 113 -12.97 -34.32 0.21
N GLY A 114 -12.04 -33.37 0.34
CA GLY A 114 -11.91 -32.27 -0.60
C GLY A 114 -13.08 -31.29 -0.52
N GLY A 115 -13.06 -30.29 -1.39
CA GLY A 115 -14.08 -29.24 -1.42
C GLY A 115 -13.47 -27.87 -1.69
N ASN A 116 -14.26 -26.83 -1.44
CA ASN A 116 -13.87 -25.46 -1.70
C ASN A 116 -13.29 -24.81 -0.45
N ILE A 117 -12.11 -24.20 -0.59
CA ILE A 117 -11.58 -23.23 0.36
C ILE A 117 -11.87 -21.84 -0.21
N VAL A 118 -12.50 -20.99 0.59
CA VAL A 118 -12.79 -19.61 0.22
C VAL A 118 -11.89 -18.68 1.03
N LYS A 119 -11.12 -17.86 0.31
CA LYS A 119 -10.22 -16.86 0.88
C LYS A 119 -10.71 -15.46 0.51
N LEU A 120 -10.59 -14.52 1.43
CA LEU A 120 -10.70 -13.09 1.14
C LEU A 120 -9.28 -12.51 1.17
N SER A 121 -8.89 -11.84 0.09
CA SER A 121 -7.66 -11.04 0.06
C SER A 121 -8.01 -9.56 -0.10
N LEU A 122 -7.64 -8.74 0.87
CA LEU A 122 -7.88 -7.29 0.87
C LEU A 122 -6.58 -6.56 0.54
N LEU A 123 -6.61 -5.72 -0.50
CA LEU A 123 -5.50 -4.81 -0.77
C LEU A 123 -5.64 -3.56 0.10
N LEU A 124 -4.61 -3.22 0.87
CA LEU A 124 -4.52 -1.96 1.58
C LEU A 124 -3.52 -1.04 0.89
N PRO A 125 -3.97 0.08 0.30
CA PRO A 125 -3.07 1.00 -0.40
C PRO A 125 -2.13 1.71 0.57
N ILE A 126 -1.00 2.18 0.05
CA ILE A 126 -0.06 3.00 0.81
C ILE A 126 -0.65 4.39 1.00
N ILE A 127 -0.99 4.74 2.24
CA ILE A 127 -1.56 6.04 2.60
C ILE A 127 -0.63 6.74 3.59
N ASN A 128 -0.32 8.01 3.30
CA ASN A 128 0.38 8.91 4.20
C ASN A 128 -0.62 9.97 4.71
N LEU A 129 -0.90 9.96 6.01
CA LEU A 129 -1.70 10.98 6.67
C LEU A 129 -0.77 12.09 7.19
N PRO A 130 -1.04 13.37 6.94
CA PRO A 130 -0.38 14.45 7.64
C PRO A 130 -0.61 14.34 9.15
N ILE A 131 0.38 14.69 9.98
CA ILE A 131 0.16 14.79 11.43
C ILE A 131 -0.98 15.78 11.71
N GLY A 132 -1.91 15.38 12.58
CA GLY A 132 -3.11 16.14 12.92
C GLY A 132 -4.33 15.82 12.05
N THR A 133 -4.13 15.18 10.89
CA THR A 133 -5.24 14.61 10.11
C THR A 133 -5.64 13.27 10.71
N ARG A 134 -6.92 13.16 11.12
CA ARG A 134 -7.43 11.94 11.77
C ARG A 134 -7.73 10.82 10.79
N GLU A 135 -8.27 11.15 9.60
CA GLU A 135 -8.72 10.16 8.62
C GLU A 135 -8.68 10.70 7.19
N THR A 136 -8.71 9.80 6.22
CA THR A 136 -8.79 10.10 4.79
C THR A 136 -9.69 9.09 4.09
N PRO A 137 -10.43 9.48 3.04
CA PRO A 137 -11.17 8.52 2.23
C PRO A 137 -10.23 7.55 1.52
N VAL A 138 -10.66 6.31 1.35
CA VAL A 138 -9.92 5.27 0.65
C VAL A 138 -10.83 4.53 -0.31
N GLN A 139 -10.26 4.13 -1.45
CA GLN A 139 -10.85 3.19 -2.40
C GLN A 139 -9.86 2.05 -2.61
N THR A 140 -10.37 0.82 -2.62
CA THR A 140 -9.54 -0.37 -2.81
C THR A 140 -10.36 -1.55 -3.33
N GLU A 141 -9.71 -2.68 -3.51
CA GLU A 141 -10.31 -3.92 -3.97
C GLU A 141 -10.09 -5.04 -2.95
N ALA A 142 -11.11 -5.88 -2.80
CA ALA A 142 -10.96 -7.21 -2.22
C ALA A 142 -11.18 -8.28 -3.28
N ILE A 143 -10.47 -9.39 -3.14
CA ILE A 143 -10.51 -10.54 -4.03
C ILE A 143 -11.01 -11.74 -3.23
N LEU A 144 -12.19 -12.23 -3.57
CA LEU A 144 -12.66 -13.55 -3.14
C LEU A 144 -12.05 -14.60 -4.05
N THR A 145 -11.31 -15.53 -3.46
CA THR A 145 -10.72 -16.68 -4.15
C THR A 145 -11.44 -17.94 -3.72
N THR A 146 -12.02 -18.67 -4.66
CA THR A 146 -12.52 -20.03 -4.43
C THR A 146 -11.52 -21.02 -4.98
N GLU A 147 -10.92 -21.81 -4.10
CA GLU A 147 -9.93 -22.83 -4.43
C GLU A 147 -10.55 -24.22 -4.31
N ARG A 148 -10.54 -24.97 -5.42
CA ARG A 148 -10.97 -26.37 -5.46
C ARG A 148 -9.84 -27.26 -4.97
N THR A 149 -10.11 -28.06 -3.95
CA THR A 149 -9.15 -29.00 -3.36
C THR A 149 -9.63 -30.44 -3.52
N SER A 150 -8.74 -31.33 -3.95
CA SER A 150 -8.96 -32.78 -3.86
C SER A 150 -8.57 -33.21 -2.46
N GLY A 151 -9.42 -33.97 -1.78
CA GLY A 151 -9.08 -34.54 -0.48
C GLY A 151 -8.02 -35.65 -0.60
N ILE A 152 -7.97 -36.52 0.41
CA ILE A 152 -7.10 -37.72 0.38
C ILE A 152 -7.62 -38.72 -0.67
N ILE A 153 -8.91 -38.67 -0.99
CA ILE A 153 -9.48 -39.36 -2.14
C ILE A 153 -8.91 -38.67 -3.39
N ARG A 154 -7.96 -39.35 -4.06
CA ARG A 154 -7.18 -38.88 -5.21
C ARG A 154 -8.03 -38.69 -6.48
N THR A 155 -9.16 -38.01 -6.37
CA THR A 155 -9.94 -37.61 -7.54
C THR A 155 -9.18 -36.50 -8.24
N PRO A 156 -8.71 -36.71 -9.48
CA PRO A 156 -7.93 -35.71 -10.18
C PRO A 156 -8.79 -34.48 -10.45
N LEU A 157 -8.28 -33.31 -10.07
CA LEU A 157 -8.85 -32.02 -10.47
C LEU A 157 -8.17 -31.54 -11.75
N PHE A 158 -8.96 -31.10 -12.71
CA PHE A 158 -8.46 -30.63 -14.01
C PHE A 158 -8.76 -29.14 -14.22
N GLY A 159 -7.85 -28.49 -14.97
CA GLY A 159 -7.97 -27.09 -15.37
C GLY A 159 -7.65 -26.09 -14.26
N GLN A 160 -8.25 -24.89 -14.35
CA GLN A 160 -8.06 -23.81 -13.39
C GLN A 160 -8.71 -24.16 -12.05
N LEU A 161 -7.90 -24.32 -11.00
CA LEU A 161 -8.40 -24.73 -9.67
C LEU A 161 -8.91 -23.57 -8.81
N GLN A 162 -8.59 -22.33 -9.20
CA GLN A 162 -8.95 -21.12 -8.47
C GLN A 162 -9.79 -20.19 -9.34
N SER A 163 -10.94 -19.78 -8.84
CA SER A 163 -11.73 -18.68 -9.41
C SER A 163 -11.64 -17.44 -8.54
N TYR A 164 -11.76 -16.28 -9.16
CA TYR A 164 -11.61 -14.98 -8.52
C TYR A 164 -12.84 -14.11 -8.76
N GLN A 165 -13.27 -13.41 -7.71
CA GLN A 165 -14.28 -12.37 -7.79
C GLN A 165 -13.77 -11.13 -7.07
N THR A 166 -13.85 -9.97 -7.73
CA THR A 166 -13.44 -8.70 -7.15
C THR A 166 -14.61 -7.91 -6.56
N ILE A 167 -14.34 -7.26 -5.44
CA ILE A 167 -15.25 -6.39 -4.72
C ILE A 167 -14.56 -5.04 -4.59
N ALA A 168 -15.06 -4.05 -5.32
CA ALA A 168 -14.69 -2.66 -5.12
C ALA A 168 -15.19 -2.21 -3.75
N LEU A 169 -14.30 -1.63 -2.97
CA LEU A 169 -14.54 -1.16 -1.61
C LEU A 169 -14.22 0.32 -1.50
N THR A 170 -15.04 1.04 -0.74
CA THR A 170 -14.81 2.44 -0.38
C THR A 170 -14.91 2.59 1.13
N GLY A 171 -14.24 3.59 1.70
CA GLY A 171 -14.37 3.84 3.13
C GLY A 171 -13.36 4.83 3.65
N THR A 172 -12.90 4.62 4.88
CA THR A 172 -11.95 5.52 5.56
C THR A 172 -10.74 4.78 6.10
N ALA A 173 -9.58 5.44 6.06
CA ALA A 173 -8.36 5.01 6.71
C ALA A 173 -7.97 6.06 7.76
N ARG A 174 -7.67 5.63 8.98
CA ARG A 174 -7.38 6.50 10.12
C ARG A 174 -6.21 5.98 10.95
N TYR A 175 -5.63 6.88 11.74
CA TYR A 175 -4.60 6.53 12.73
C TYR A 175 -5.14 6.80 14.13
N ARG A 176 -5.11 5.79 14.99
CA ARG A 176 -5.52 5.87 16.41
C ARG A 176 -4.47 5.28 17.34
#